data_AF-A0A1S8Y697-F1
#
_entry.id   AF-A0A1S8Y697-F1
#
_cell.length_a   1.000
_cell.length_b   1.000
_cell.length_c   1.000
_cell.angle_alpha   90.00
_cell.angle_beta   90.00
_cell.angle_gamma   90.00
#
_symmetry.space_group_name_H-M   'P 1'
#
loop_
_entity.id
_entity.type
_entity.pdbx_description
1 polymer ?
#
loop_
_entity_poly.entity_id
_entity_poly.type
_entity_poly.pdbx_seq_one_letter_code
_entity_poly.pdbx_strand_id
1 'polypeptide(L)'
;MFNRINSANSTLLALNQNGKFLQESIDTMFNQLNPVVLKQDADITGPLKQLSEFGTYIKVKYAKGIKDRLSGVFSPDQEYHKNDINMLNKLIDSICDYRCPLKEIIREQSVNAISNNLLSFSDSDFIISDESSDRESVNFNRMLPTVGFASQSYGYLGRKIISEGVKGILEGSQKDERYRKFEKVIFDQPPSNEAVRTQISDYFMVYLMTHGDELDELYDEGRLAIQNCP
;
A
#
# COMPACT_ATOMS: atom_id res chain seq x y z
N MET A 1 36.74 5.65 49.66
CA MET A 1 35.32 5.69 49.19
C MET A 1 35.20 6.76 48.12
N PHE A 2 34.23 6.61 47.22
CA PHE A 2 33.83 7.53 46.13
C PHE A 2 34.54 7.36 44.78
N ASN A 3 33.96 6.46 43.95
CA ASN A 3 34.02 6.57 42.48
C ASN A 3 32.80 5.94 41.78
N ARG A 4 31.62 5.87 42.44
CA ARG A 4 30.41 5.25 41.87
C ARG A 4 29.36 6.24 41.32
N ILE A 5 29.50 7.55 41.55
CA ILE A 5 28.44 8.54 41.21
C ILE A 5 28.51 8.99 39.74
N ASN A 6 29.69 8.98 39.10
CA ASN A 6 29.82 9.45 37.71
C ASN A 6 29.29 8.46 36.65
N SER A 7 29.27 7.14 36.92
CA SER A 7 28.79 6.14 35.94
C SER A 7 27.27 6.08 35.83
N ALA A 8 26.53 6.38 36.91
CA ALA A 8 25.07 6.37 36.90
C ALA A 8 24.51 7.55 36.11
N ASN A 9 25.11 8.74 36.26
CA ASN A 9 24.71 9.94 35.53
C ASN A 9 25.03 9.87 34.04
N SER A 10 26.17 9.30 33.65
CA SER A 10 26.51 9.09 32.23
C SER A 10 25.57 8.06 31.57
N THR A 11 25.16 7.03 32.30
CA THR A 11 24.22 6.01 31.79
C THR A 11 22.80 6.56 31.67
N LEU A 12 22.34 7.37 32.65
CA LEU A 12 21.04 8.06 32.59
C LEU A 12 21.00 9.10 31.45
N LEU A 13 22.06 9.87 31.25
CA LEU A 13 22.18 10.81 30.12
C LEU A 13 22.19 10.08 28.78
N ALA A 14 22.93 8.96 28.65
CA ALA A 14 22.94 8.16 27.43
C ALA A 14 21.57 7.50 27.16
N LEU A 15 20.88 6.99 28.18
CA LEU A 15 19.53 6.46 28.05
C LEU A 15 18.51 7.54 27.67
N ASN A 16 18.64 8.75 28.23
CA ASN A 16 17.76 9.88 27.92
C ASN A 16 18.01 10.43 26.50
N GLN A 17 19.27 10.53 26.07
CA GLN A 17 19.63 10.90 24.69
C GLN A 17 19.17 9.84 23.68
N ASN A 18 19.34 8.56 23.99
CA ASN A 18 18.85 7.45 23.16
C ASN A 18 17.31 7.43 23.08
N GLY A 19 16.62 7.75 24.18
CA GLY A 19 15.16 7.88 24.22
C GLY A 19 14.66 9.06 23.39
N LYS A 20 15.32 10.21 23.47
CA LYS A 20 15.00 11.40 22.68
C LYS A 20 15.20 11.16 21.18
N PHE A 21 16.33 10.57 20.80
CA PHE A 21 16.62 10.21 19.41
C PHE A 21 15.60 9.21 18.84
N LEU A 22 15.22 8.21 19.63
CA LEU A 22 14.17 7.24 19.26
C LEU A 22 12.84 7.95 19.01
N GLN A 23 12.43 8.87 19.90
CA GLN A 23 11.19 9.61 19.75
C GLN A 23 11.19 10.51 18.52
N GLU A 24 12.27 11.27 18.29
CA GLU A 24 12.43 12.12 17.10
C GLU A 24 12.35 11.31 15.79
N SER A 25 12.90 10.09 15.80
CA SER A 25 12.86 9.20 14.64
C SER A 25 11.48 8.59 14.42
N ILE A 26 10.77 8.20 15.50
CA ILE A 26 9.35 7.80 15.43
C ILE A 26 8.51 8.95 14.88
N ASP A 27 8.77 10.18 15.32
CA ASP A 27 7.99 11.33 14.89
C ASP A 27 8.21 11.69 13.42
N THR A 28 9.45 11.61 12.97
CA THR A 28 9.81 11.80 11.58
C THR A 28 9.12 10.77 10.69
N MET A 29 9.23 9.49 11.04
CA MET A 29 8.62 8.40 10.26
C MET A 29 7.09 8.48 10.26
N PHE A 30 6.48 8.77 11.40
CA PHE A 30 5.03 8.98 11.48
C PHE A 30 4.59 10.13 10.58
N ASN A 31 5.29 11.27 10.57
CA ASN A 31 4.90 12.40 9.72
C ASN A 31 4.98 12.06 8.22
N GLN A 32 5.87 11.15 7.82
CA GLN A 32 5.98 10.65 6.45
C GLN A 32 4.94 9.59 6.08
N LEU A 33 4.29 8.98 7.07
CA LEU A 33 3.29 7.91 6.90
C LEU A 33 1.90 8.31 7.40
N ASN A 34 1.72 9.54 7.88
CA ASN A 34 0.48 10.00 8.47
C ASN A 34 -0.59 10.19 7.37
N PRO A 35 -1.64 9.36 7.35
CA PRO A 35 -2.59 9.35 6.24
C PRO A 35 -3.37 10.65 6.09
N VAL A 36 -3.47 11.48 7.14
CA VAL A 36 -4.22 12.75 7.12
C VAL A 36 -3.48 13.87 6.40
N VAL A 37 -2.15 13.84 6.40
CA VAL A 37 -1.32 14.93 5.83
C VAL A 37 -0.53 14.48 4.60
N LEU A 38 -0.58 13.19 4.27
CA LEU A 38 0.15 12.61 3.15
C LEU A 38 -0.40 13.16 1.83
N LYS A 39 0.51 13.61 0.96
CA LYS A 39 0.17 14.13 -0.37
C LYS A 39 0.32 13.05 -1.43
N GLN A 40 -0.31 13.27 -2.58
CA GLN A 40 -0.24 12.37 -3.74
C GLN A 40 1.19 12.10 -4.22
N ASP A 41 2.11 13.06 -4.09
CA ASP A 41 3.50 12.97 -4.53
C ASP A 41 4.46 12.47 -3.43
N ALA A 42 3.95 12.16 -2.23
CA ALA A 42 4.78 11.70 -1.13
C ALA A 42 5.42 10.34 -1.42
N ASP A 43 6.68 10.20 -1.00
CA ASP A 43 7.39 8.92 -0.98
C ASP A 43 7.08 8.16 0.32
N ILE A 44 6.50 6.97 0.18
CA ILE A 44 6.26 6.04 1.28
C ILE A 44 7.28 4.91 1.31
N THR A 45 8.05 4.70 0.25
CA THR A 45 9.00 3.58 0.14
C THR A 45 10.22 3.79 1.03
N GLY A 46 10.76 5.01 1.08
CA GLY A 46 11.84 5.41 1.98
C GLY A 46 11.56 5.07 3.45
N PRO A 47 10.48 5.61 4.06
CA PRO A 47 10.17 5.34 5.47
C PRO A 47 9.84 3.86 5.76
N LEU A 48 9.13 3.16 4.85
CA LEU A 48 8.84 1.73 5.03
C LEU A 48 10.10 0.87 4.94
N LYS A 49 11.01 1.20 4.03
CA LYS A 49 12.32 0.55 3.91
C LYS A 49 13.14 0.75 5.17
N GLN A 50 13.23 1.98 5.67
CA GLN A 50 13.91 2.29 6.92
C GLN A 50 13.35 1.47 8.10
N LEU A 51 12.03 1.34 8.21
CA LEU A 51 11.40 0.51 9.24
C LEU A 51 11.79 -0.97 9.10
N SER A 52 11.82 -1.48 7.87
CA SER A 52 12.14 -2.89 7.58
C SER A 52 13.59 -3.27 7.89
N GLU A 53 14.52 -2.31 7.79
CA GLU A 53 15.97 -2.50 7.94
C GLU A 53 16.44 -2.39 9.39
N PHE A 54 15.61 -1.91 10.32
CA PHE A 54 15.98 -1.86 11.73
C PHE A 54 16.22 -3.25 12.33
N GLY A 55 17.23 -3.35 13.20
CA GLY A 55 17.49 -4.54 14.02
C GLY A 55 16.27 -4.91 14.87
N THR A 56 16.13 -6.19 15.20
CA THR A 56 14.82 -6.75 15.53
C THR A 56 14.13 -6.12 16.74
N TYR A 57 14.90 -5.93 17.81
CA TYR A 57 14.43 -5.27 19.02
C TYR A 57 14.03 -3.80 18.81
N ILE A 58 14.77 -3.10 17.95
CA ILE A 58 14.54 -1.68 17.65
C ILE A 58 13.27 -1.54 16.82
N LYS A 59 13.12 -2.38 15.79
CA LYS A 59 11.94 -2.43 14.92
C LYS A 59 10.63 -2.51 15.70
N VAL A 60 10.54 -3.38 16.71
CA VAL A 60 9.34 -3.53 17.55
C VAL A 60 9.01 -2.25 18.33
N LYS A 61 10.02 -1.52 18.82
CA LYS A 61 9.80 -0.24 19.53
C LYS A 61 9.32 0.85 18.58
N TYR A 62 9.93 0.94 17.39
CA TYR A 62 9.52 1.90 16.35
C TYR A 62 8.09 1.64 15.90
N ALA A 63 7.79 0.38 15.55
CA ALA A 63 6.46 -0.05 15.15
C ALA A 63 5.42 0.29 16.20
N LYS A 64 5.69 -0.04 17.48
CA LYS A 64 4.79 0.33 18.58
C LYS A 64 4.57 1.84 18.65
N GLY A 65 5.63 2.64 18.63
CA GLY A 65 5.52 4.10 18.70
C GLY A 65 4.72 4.70 17.55
N ILE A 66 4.90 4.20 16.32
CA ILE A 66 4.13 4.64 15.15
C ILE A 66 2.65 4.26 15.32
N LYS A 67 2.35 3.02 15.73
CA LYS A 67 0.98 2.55 15.97
C LYS A 67 0.28 3.32 17.09
N ASP A 68 1.00 3.65 18.16
CA ASP A 68 0.49 4.48 19.25
C ASP A 68 0.09 5.87 18.73
N ARG A 69 0.93 6.49 17.86
CA ARG A 69 0.58 7.77 17.22
C ARG A 69 -0.59 7.64 16.24
N LEU A 70 -0.64 6.58 15.44
CA LEU A 70 -1.77 6.30 14.54
C LEU A 70 -3.10 6.13 15.30
N SER A 71 -3.07 5.55 16.49
CA SER A 71 -4.27 5.43 17.34
C SER A 71 -4.83 6.78 17.80
N GLY A 72 -3.96 7.79 17.87
CA GLY A 72 -4.33 9.19 18.15
C GLY A 72 -4.79 9.96 16.92
N VAL A 73 -4.69 9.38 15.71
CA VAL A 73 -5.20 10.00 14.48
C VAL A 73 -6.70 9.80 14.41
N PHE A 74 -7.44 10.84 14.75
CA PHE A 74 -8.90 10.85 14.70
C PHE A 74 -9.39 11.31 13.33
N SER A 75 -10.19 10.48 12.67
CA SER A 75 -10.85 10.84 11.41
C SER A 75 -12.22 10.15 11.28
N PRO A 76 -13.23 10.60 12.05
CA PRO A 76 -14.54 9.92 12.14
C PRO A 76 -15.30 9.95 10.83
N ASP A 77 -15.07 11.01 10.06
CA ASP A 77 -15.83 11.34 8.86
C ASP A 77 -15.00 11.14 7.59
N GLN A 78 -13.84 10.48 7.64
CA GLN A 78 -13.05 10.17 6.45
C GLN A 78 -12.74 8.66 6.44
N GLU A 79 -13.64 7.89 5.85
CA GLU A 79 -13.60 6.43 5.83
C GLU A 79 -12.32 5.92 5.16
N TYR A 80 -11.84 6.64 4.14
CA TYR A 80 -10.59 6.38 3.45
C TYR A 80 -9.35 6.53 4.36
N HIS A 81 -9.31 7.48 5.30
CA HIS A 81 -8.23 7.58 6.28
C HIS A 81 -8.26 6.44 7.29
N LYS A 82 -9.47 6.03 7.71
CA LYS A 82 -9.62 4.85 8.58
C LYS A 82 -9.08 3.60 7.88
N ASN A 83 -9.38 3.43 6.59
CA ASN A 83 -8.88 2.32 5.78
C ASN A 83 -7.35 2.36 5.64
N ASP A 84 -6.77 3.54 5.40
CA ASP A 84 -5.31 3.75 5.38
C ASP A 84 -4.63 3.37 6.71
N ILE A 85 -5.18 3.82 7.85
CA ILE A 85 -4.65 3.49 9.18
C ILE A 85 -4.68 1.97 9.41
N ASN A 86 -5.78 1.32 9.06
CA ASN A 86 -5.91 -0.14 9.20
C ASN A 86 -4.89 -0.88 8.33
N MET A 87 -4.72 -0.43 7.08
CA MET A 87 -3.74 -1.00 6.15
C MET A 87 -2.30 -0.81 6.66
N LEU A 88 -1.97 0.39 7.13
CA LEU A 88 -0.64 0.68 7.68
C LEU A 88 -0.35 -0.12 8.95
N ASN A 89 -1.33 -0.29 9.85
CA ASN A 89 -1.18 -1.14 11.03
C ASN A 89 -0.83 -2.59 10.66
N LYS A 90 -1.56 -3.18 9.71
CA LYS A 90 -1.28 -4.54 9.21
C LYS A 90 0.09 -4.63 8.57
N LEU A 91 0.45 -3.65 7.74
CA LEU A 91 1.74 -3.58 7.08
C LEU A 91 2.90 -3.51 8.09
N ILE A 92 2.77 -2.67 9.12
CA ILE A 92 3.76 -2.55 10.20
C ILE A 92 3.89 -3.87 10.96
N ASP A 93 2.76 -4.54 11.26
CA ASP A 93 2.77 -5.84 11.93
C ASP A 93 3.50 -6.90 11.08
N SER A 94 3.24 -6.95 9.76
CA SER A 94 3.94 -7.84 8.83
C SER A 94 5.44 -7.51 8.72
N ILE A 95 5.85 -6.23 8.74
CA ILE A 95 7.27 -5.84 8.74
C ILE A 95 7.98 -6.32 10.02
N CYS A 96 7.26 -6.34 11.14
CA CYS A 96 7.76 -6.81 12.42
C CYS A 96 7.87 -8.33 12.51
N ASP A 97 7.13 -9.08 11.69
CA ASP A 97 7.20 -10.54 11.66
C ASP A 97 8.30 -11.00 10.68
N TYR A 98 9.39 -11.54 11.22
CA TYR A 98 10.76 -11.61 10.63
C TYR A 98 10.97 -12.40 9.32
N ARG A 99 9.95 -12.71 8.54
CA ARG A 99 10.02 -13.80 7.55
C ARG A 99 9.81 -13.40 6.11
N CYS A 100 9.47 -12.14 5.82
CA CYS A 100 9.09 -11.72 4.48
C CYS A 100 9.82 -10.45 4.02
N PRO A 101 10.39 -10.40 2.80
CA PRO A 101 10.93 -9.18 2.23
C PRO A 101 9.86 -8.08 2.13
N LEU A 102 10.25 -6.81 2.31
CA LEU A 102 9.31 -5.67 2.24
C LEU A 102 8.46 -5.67 0.95
N LYS A 103 9.06 -6.04 -0.19
CA LYS A 103 8.35 -6.14 -1.47
C LYS A 103 7.17 -7.13 -1.42
N GLU A 104 7.34 -8.26 -0.75
CA GLU A 104 6.30 -9.29 -0.64
C GLU A 104 5.23 -8.86 0.36
N ILE A 105 5.63 -8.16 1.44
CA ILE A 105 4.67 -7.57 2.39
C ILE A 105 3.80 -6.52 1.68
N ILE A 106 4.40 -5.63 0.89
CA ILE A 106 3.67 -4.62 0.11
C ILE A 106 2.72 -5.29 -0.88
N ARG A 107 3.17 -6.35 -1.56
CA ARG A 107 2.33 -7.15 -2.46
C ARG A 107 1.13 -7.76 -1.71
N GLU A 108 1.37 -8.45 -0.60
CA GLU A 108 0.32 -9.07 0.22
C GLU A 108 -0.70 -8.03 0.72
N GLN A 109 -0.23 -6.87 1.18
CA GLN A 109 -1.13 -5.79 1.61
C GLN A 109 -1.94 -5.22 0.45
N SER A 110 -1.38 -5.17 -0.77
CA SER A 110 -2.10 -4.74 -1.97
C SER A 110 -3.18 -5.74 -2.36
N VAL A 111 -2.89 -7.04 -2.31
CA VAL A 111 -3.88 -8.10 -2.51
C VAL A 111 -5.00 -8.00 -1.49
N ASN A 112 -4.66 -7.93 -0.20
CA ASN A 112 -5.65 -7.76 0.87
C ASN A 112 -6.51 -6.50 0.66
N ALA A 113 -5.91 -5.41 0.18
CA ALA A 113 -6.65 -4.18 -0.08
C ALA A 113 -7.66 -4.33 -1.22
N ILE A 114 -7.33 -5.10 -2.26
CA ILE A 114 -8.24 -5.43 -3.35
C ILE A 114 -9.32 -6.42 -2.87
N SER A 115 -8.94 -7.47 -2.15
CA SER A 115 -9.85 -8.49 -1.61
C SER A 115 -10.90 -7.93 -0.65
N ASN A 116 -10.59 -6.85 0.07
CA ASN A 116 -11.58 -6.15 0.91
C ASN A 116 -12.77 -5.59 0.10
N ASN A 117 -12.56 -5.31 -1.18
CA ASN A 117 -13.58 -4.77 -2.09
C ASN A 117 -14.12 -5.84 -3.06
N LEU A 118 -13.34 -6.90 -3.30
CA LEU A 118 -13.65 -8.00 -4.22
C LEU A 118 -13.32 -9.34 -3.54
N LEU A 119 -14.28 -9.91 -2.82
CA LEU A 119 -14.03 -11.04 -1.90
C LEU A 119 -13.44 -12.31 -2.54
N SER A 120 -13.58 -12.50 -3.85
CA SER A 120 -12.98 -13.62 -4.58
C SER A 120 -11.54 -13.37 -5.03
N PHE A 121 -11.02 -12.15 -4.86
CA PHE A 121 -9.69 -11.76 -5.31
C PHE A 121 -8.61 -12.34 -4.41
N SER A 122 -7.54 -12.85 -5.02
CA SER A 122 -6.48 -13.58 -4.34
C SER A 122 -5.10 -13.30 -4.97
N ASP A 123 -4.04 -13.83 -4.37
CA ASP A 123 -2.68 -13.71 -4.90
C ASP A 123 -2.53 -14.23 -6.33
N SER A 124 -3.30 -15.26 -6.73
CA SER A 124 -3.28 -15.79 -8.11
C SER A 124 -3.93 -14.84 -9.11
N ASP A 125 -4.85 -13.99 -8.66
CA ASP A 125 -5.42 -12.95 -9.52
C ASP A 125 -4.41 -11.82 -9.73
N PHE A 126 -3.60 -11.53 -8.70
CA PHE A 126 -2.57 -10.48 -8.67
C PHE A 126 -1.24 -10.89 -9.32
N ILE A 127 -1.34 -11.47 -10.52
CA ILE A 127 -0.21 -11.86 -11.38
C ILE A 127 -0.56 -11.47 -12.82
N ILE A 128 0.39 -10.83 -13.51
CA ILE A 128 0.24 -10.44 -14.92
C ILE A 128 1.16 -11.28 -15.83
N SER A 129 2.32 -11.73 -15.33
CA SER A 129 3.22 -12.63 -16.04
C SER A 129 2.81 -14.10 -15.87
N ASP A 130 2.01 -14.59 -16.83
CA ASP A 130 1.93 -16.02 -17.10
C ASP A 130 2.76 -16.27 -18.38
N GLU A 131 3.65 -17.27 -18.37
CA GLU A 131 4.68 -17.52 -19.39
C GLU A 131 4.13 -17.80 -20.81
N SER A 132 2.81 -17.80 -20.98
CA SER A 132 2.12 -17.75 -22.28
C SER A 132 1.84 -16.30 -22.67
N SER A 133 2.59 -15.80 -23.66
CA SER A 133 2.54 -14.40 -24.16
C SER A 133 1.15 -13.88 -24.52
N ASP A 134 0.18 -14.77 -24.76
CA ASP A 134 -1.17 -14.42 -25.19
C ASP A 134 -2.09 -13.96 -24.04
N ARG A 135 -1.67 -14.12 -22.77
CA ARG A 135 -2.50 -13.81 -21.59
C ARG A 135 -2.09 -12.57 -20.82
N GLU A 136 -0.91 -12.03 -21.06
CA GLU A 136 -0.37 -10.90 -20.32
C GLU A 136 -1.26 -9.65 -20.43
N SER A 137 -1.65 -9.28 -21.66
CA SER A 137 -2.57 -8.17 -21.93
C SER A 137 -3.97 -8.41 -21.37
N VAL A 138 -4.47 -9.65 -21.41
CA VAL A 138 -5.78 -10.02 -20.85
C VAL A 138 -5.76 -9.88 -19.33
N ASN A 139 -4.72 -10.38 -18.67
CA ASN A 139 -4.53 -10.27 -17.23
C ASN A 139 -4.38 -8.80 -16.80
N PHE A 140 -3.61 -8.01 -17.55
CA PHE A 140 -3.48 -6.58 -17.33
C PHE A 140 -4.83 -5.86 -17.47
N ASN A 141 -5.56 -6.09 -18.56
CA ASN A 141 -6.89 -5.51 -18.79
C ASN A 141 -7.90 -5.88 -17.71
N ARG A 142 -7.82 -7.09 -17.13
CA ARG A 142 -8.62 -7.52 -15.97
C ARG A 142 -8.21 -6.78 -14.69
N MET A 143 -6.91 -6.62 -14.49
CA MET A 143 -6.34 -6.03 -13.28
C MET A 143 -6.56 -4.51 -13.20
N LEU A 144 -6.47 -3.81 -14.32
CA LEU A 144 -6.53 -2.34 -14.38
C LEU A 144 -7.81 -1.75 -13.72
N PRO A 145 -9.04 -2.14 -14.11
CA PRO A 145 -10.25 -1.65 -13.44
C PRO A 145 -10.36 -2.14 -12.00
N THR A 146 -9.89 -3.37 -11.71
CA THR A 146 -9.93 -3.99 -10.39
C THR A 146 -9.11 -3.18 -9.37
N VAL A 147 -7.90 -2.80 -9.74
CA VAL A 147 -7.00 -1.98 -8.93
C VAL A 147 -7.56 -0.57 -8.75
N GLY A 148 -8.09 0.04 -9.81
CA GLY A 148 -8.69 1.37 -9.72
C GLY A 148 -9.93 1.39 -8.82
N PHE A 149 -10.78 0.35 -8.86
CA PHE A 149 -11.93 0.21 -7.97
C PHE A 149 -11.49 0.09 -6.51
N ALA A 150 -10.57 -0.83 -6.22
CA ALA A 150 -10.06 -1.03 -4.86
C ALA A 150 -9.45 0.27 -4.29
N SER A 151 -8.78 1.05 -5.13
CA SER A 151 -8.15 2.32 -4.76
C SER A 151 -9.15 3.39 -4.29
N GLN A 152 -10.42 3.33 -4.70
CA GLN A 152 -11.45 4.25 -4.24
C GLN A 152 -11.67 4.20 -2.73
N SER A 153 -11.39 3.05 -2.12
CA SER A 153 -11.57 2.82 -0.68
C SER A 153 -10.48 3.43 0.19
N TYR A 154 -9.41 3.97 -0.40
CA TYR A 154 -8.21 4.39 0.33
C TYR A 154 -7.86 5.86 0.11
N GLY A 155 -7.18 6.43 1.10
CA GLY A 155 -6.52 7.72 0.99
C GLY A 155 -5.23 7.60 0.20
N TYR A 156 -4.42 8.67 0.20
CA TYR A 156 -3.16 8.64 -0.55
C TYR A 156 -2.19 7.58 -0.05
N LEU A 157 -2.20 7.25 1.25
CA LEU A 157 -1.29 6.23 1.79
C LEU A 157 -1.64 4.84 1.26
N GLY A 158 -2.90 4.42 1.37
CA GLY A 158 -3.32 3.10 0.89
C GLY A 158 -3.18 2.96 -0.63
N ARG A 159 -3.53 4.01 -1.38
CA ARG A 159 -3.31 4.08 -2.84
C ARG A 159 -1.84 3.96 -3.22
N LYS A 160 -0.92 4.56 -2.45
CA LYS A 160 0.52 4.39 -2.66
C LYS A 160 0.99 2.98 -2.38
N ILE A 161 0.48 2.33 -1.33
CA ILE A 161 0.83 0.92 -1.07
C ILE A 161 0.35 0.03 -2.22
N ILE A 162 -0.89 0.22 -2.71
CA ILE A 162 -1.42 -0.48 -3.88
C ILE A 162 -0.54 -0.22 -5.12
N SER A 163 -0.16 1.04 -5.38
CA SER A 163 0.72 1.42 -6.49
C SER A 163 2.08 0.70 -6.43
N GLU A 164 2.72 0.65 -5.27
CA GLU A 164 3.99 -0.09 -5.10
C GLU A 164 3.79 -1.61 -5.23
N GLY A 165 2.63 -2.15 -4.83
CA GLY A 165 2.29 -3.55 -5.03
C GLY A 165 2.16 -3.91 -6.51
N VAL A 166 1.41 -3.12 -7.29
CA VAL A 166 1.24 -3.39 -8.73
C VAL A 166 2.54 -3.20 -9.52
N LYS A 167 3.41 -2.28 -9.08
CA LYS A 167 4.74 -2.12 -9.66
C LYS A 167 5.58 -3.39 -9.51
N GLY A 168 5.39 -4.12 -8.41
CA GLY A 168 6.11 -5.37 -8.11
C GLY A 168 5.71 -6.57 -8.98
N ILE A 169 4.58 -6.51 -9.68
CA ILE A 169 4.07 -7.61 -10.53
C ILE A 169 4.22 -7.35 -12.04
N LEU A 170 4.78 -6.20 -12.41
CA LEU A 170 4.98 -5.80 -13.79
C LEU A 170 6.36 -6.24 -14.29
N GLU A 171 6.35 -6.94 -15.42
CA GLU A 171 7.55 -7.49 -16.05
C GLU A 171 7.57 -7.15 -17.55
N GLY A 172 8.65 -7.53 -18.23
CA GLY A 172 8.76 -7.35 -19.69
C GLY A 172 8.97 -5.90 -20.15
N SER A 173 8.77 -5.69 -21.45
CA SER A 173 9.07 -4.42 -22.14
C SER A 173 8.01 -3.33 -21.93
N GLN A 174 6.78 -3.73 -21.59
CA GLN A 174 5.65 -2.81 -21.38
C GLN A 174 5.47 -2.38 -19.91
N LYS A 175 6.31 -2.86 -18.98
CA LYS A 175 6.16 -2.60 -17.54
C LYS A 175 6.01 -1.12 -17.20
N ASP A 176 6.78 -0.23 -17.81
CA ASP A 176 6.78 1.21 -17.48
C ASP A 176 5.56 1.92 -18.06
N GLU A 177 5.00 1.39 -19.16
CA GLU A 177 3.75 1.87 -19.74
C GLU A 177 2.56 1.42 -18.88
N ARG A 178 2.46 0.12 -18.60
CA ARG A 178 1.40 -0.44 -17.75
C ARG A 178 1.40 0.11 -16.34
N TYR A 179 2.57 0.42 -15.78
CA TYR A 179 2.66 1.07 -14.49
C TYR A 179 2.01 2.47 -14.53
N ARG A 180 2.27 3.26 -15.58
CA ARG A 180 1.64 4.58 -15.74
C ARG A 180 0.12 4.49 -15.87
N LYS A 181 -0.38 3.47 -16.56
CA LYS A 181 -1.81 3.16 -16.66
C LYS A 181 -2.41 2.84 -15.28
N PHE A 182 -1.73 2.02 -14.47
CA PHE A 182 -2.14 1.78 -13.08
C PHE A 182 -2.14 3.07 -12.25
N GLU A 183 -1.09 3.90 -12.34
CA GLU A 183 -1.04 5.16 -11.62
C GLU A 183 -2.23 6.07 -11.99
N LYS A 184 -2.59 6.12 -13.28
CA LYS A 184 -3.75 6.88 -13.74
C LYS A 184 -5.04 6.45 -13.05
N VAL A 185 -5.33 5.15 -12.99
CA VAL A 185 -6.59 4.65 -12.38
C VAL A 185 -6.57 4.67 -10.85
N ILE A 186 -5.41 4.52 -10.22
CA ILE A 186 -5.26 4.58 -8.75
C ILE A 186 -5.47 6.02 -8.24
N PHE A 187 -4.97 7.01 -8.99
CA PHE A 187 -4.97 8.42 -8.57
C PHE A 187 -5.88 9.32 -9.41
N ASP A 188 -6.82 8.73 -10.16
CA ASP A 188 -7.74 9.44 -11.08
C ASP A 188 -8.53 10.56 -10.38
N GLN A 189 -9.03 10.28 -9.18
CA GLN A 189 -9.83 11.20 -8.38
C GLN A 189 -9.26 11.33 -6.97
N PRO A 190 -9.33 12.51 -6.33
CA PRO A 190 -8.96 12.66 -4.92
C PRO A 190 -9.75 11.73 -3.99
N PRO A 191 -9.18 11.27 -2.88
CA PRO A 191 -9.89 10.46 -1.89
C PRO A 191 -11.15 11.18 -1.36
N SER A 192 -12.27 10.47 -1.33
CA SER A 192 -13.55 10.98 -0.81
C SER A 192 -14.39 9.83 -0.25
N ASN A 193 -15.34 10.13 0.65
CA ASN A 193 -16.27 9.10 1.13
C ASN A 193 -17.27 8.66 0.06
N GLU A 194 -17.54 9.51 -0.93
CA GLU A 194 -18.40 9.16 -2.06
C GLU A 194 -17.73 8.07 -2.91
N ALA A 195 -16.43 8.23 -3.18
CA ALA A 195 -15.59 7.22 -3.81
C ALA A 195 -15.64 5.88 -3.04
N VAL A 196 -15.41 5.90 -1.73
CA VAL A 196 -15.45 4.69 -0.87
C VAL A 196 -16.80 3.96 -0.95
N ARG A 197 -17.90 4.68 -1.17
CA ARG A 197 -19.26 4.12 -1.21
C ARG A 197 -19.72 3.77 -2.62
N THR A 198 -18.89 4.01 -3.63
CA THR A 198 -19.22 3.71 -5.03
C THR A 198 -19.44 2.22 -5.20
N GLN A 199 -20.56 1.82 -5.82
CA GLN A 199 -20.80 0.42 -6.11
C GLN A 199 -19.90 -0.06 -7.25
N ILE A 200 -19.54 -1.34 -7.23
CA ILE A 200 -18.71 -1.94 -8.27
C ILE A 200 -19.29 -1.73 -9.68
N SER A 201 -20.61 -1.89 -9.85
CA SER A 201 -21.27 -1.68 -11.14
C SER A 201 -21.13 -0.24 -11.64
N ASP A 202 -21.30 0.73 -10.76
CA ASP A 202 -21.23 2.15 -11.10
C ASP A 202 -19.80 2.54 -11.47
N TYR A 203 -18.81 2.06 -10.70
CA TYR A 203 -17.41 2.27 -11.01
C TYR A 203 -17.04 1.71 -12.39
N PHE A 204 -17.43 0.47 -12.70
CA PHE A 204 -17.07 -0.16 -13.98
C PHE A 204 -17.71 0.54 -15.19
N MET A 205 -18.95 1.06 -15.05
CA MET A 205 -19.57 1.86 -16.10
C MET A 205 -18.78 3.16 -16.38
N VAL A 206 -18.38 3.88 -15.33
CA VAL A 206 -17.58 5.11 -15.48
C VAL A 206 -16.18 4.82 -16.00
N TYR A 207 -15.56 3.75 -15.51
CA TYR A 207 -14.24 3.31 -15.92
C TYR A 207 -14.16 3.08 -17.43
N LEU A 208 -15.08 2.32 -18.01
CA LEU A 208 -15.05 2.02 -19.44
C LEU A 208 -15.20 3.27 -20.30
N MET A 209 -15.97 4.26 -19.85
CA MET A 209 -16.14 5.54 -20.55
C MET A 209 -14.90 6.44 -20.44
N THR A 210 -14.15 6.34 -19.33
CA THR A 210 -13.09 7.31 -18.98
C THR A 210 -11.68 6.78 -19.28
N HIS A 211 -11.49 5.47 -19.16
CA HIS A 211 -10.20 4.78 -19.22
C HIS A 211 -10.23 3.57 -20.16
N GLY A 212 -11.26 3.42 -21.00
CA GLY A 212 -11.37 2.31 -21.95
C GLY A 212 -10.23 2.29 -22.99
N ASP A 213 -9.62 3.44 -23.24
CA ASP A 213 -8.42 3.62 -24.09
C ASP A 213 -7.12 3.17 -23.41
N GLU A 214 -7.13 2.96 -22.09
CA GLU A 214 -5.97 2.47 -21.34
C GLU A 214 -5.79 0.94 -21.42
N LEU A 215 -6.75 0.21 -22.00
CA LEU A 215 -6.61 -1.23 -22.20
C LEU A 215 -5.52 -1.54 -23.25
N ASP A 216 -4.72 -2.58 -23.02
CA ASP A 216 -3.67 -3.02 -23.96
C ASP A 216 -4.27 -3.57 -25.27
N GLU A 217 -5.43 -4.21 -25.15
CA GLU A 217 -6.28 -4.61 -26.25
C GLU A 217 -7.68 -4.08 -25.99
N LEU A 218 -8.40 -3.65 -27.04
CA LEU A 218 -9.81 -3.32 -26.91
C LEU A 218 -10.55 -4.51 -26.27
N TYR A 219 -11.42 -4.23 -25.31
CA TYR A 219 -12.26 -5.23 -24.69
C TYR A 219 -13.06 -5.99 -25.76
N ASP A 220 -12.70 -7.25 -26.00
CA ASP A 220 -13.34 -8.14 -26.96
C ASP A 220 -14.23 -9.14 -26.22
N GLU A 221 -15.53 -8.85 -26.15
CA GLU A 221 -16.55 -9.74 -25.56
C GLU A 221 -16.51 -11.16 -26.14
N GLY A 222 -16.07 -11.32 -27.39
CA GLY A 222 -15.98 -12.61 -28.08
C GLY A 222 -14.85 -13.51 -27.58
N ARG A 223 -13.76 -12.94 -27.02
CA ARG A 223 -12.61 -13.74 -26.52
C ARG A 223 -12.89 -14.43 -25.19
N LEU A 224 -13.76 -13.86 -24.33
CA LEU A 224 -14.18 -14.49 -23.08
C LEU A 224 -15.21 -15.62 -23.30
N ALA A 225 -16.02 -15.53 -24.35
CA ALA A 225 -17.01 -16.56 -24.69
C ALA A 225 -16.37 -17.90 -25.10
N ILE A 226 -15.11 -17.88 -25.57
CA ILE A 226 -14.41 -19.08 -26.07
C ILE A 226 -13.74 -19.87 -24.92
N GLN A 227 -13.59 -19.29 -23.71
CA GLN A 227 -12.99 -19.98 -22.56
C GLN A 227 -13.98 -20.71 -21.65
N ASN A 228 -15.30 -20.65 -21.95
CA ASN A 228 -16.34 -21.33 -21.17
C ASN A 228 -17.09 -22.45 -21.94
N CYS A 229 -16.52 -22.96 -23.03
CA CYS A 229 -17.02 -24.19 -23.65
C CYS A 229 -16.17 -25.39 -23.21
N PRO A 230 -16.74 -26.41 -22.52
CA PRO A 230 -16.15 -27.74 -22.51
C PRO A 230 -16.15 -28.35 -23.92
#